data_AF-A0A6C0AI48-F1
#
_entry.id   AF-A0A6C0AI48-F1
#
_cell.length_a   1.000
_cell.length_b   1.000
_cell.length_c   1.000
_cell.angle_alpha   90.00
_cell.angle_beta   90.00
_cell.angle_gamma   90.00
#
_symmetry.space_group_name_H-M   'P 1'
#
loop_
_entity.id
_entity.type
_entity.pdbx_description
1 polymer ?
#
loop_
_entity_poly.entity_id
_entity_poly.type
_entity_poly.pdbx_seq_one_letter_code
_entity_poly.pdbx_strand_id
1 'polypeptide(L)'
;MYFDSSEVENLRKVFNQERPSKTPIQKGSPDTVWKNIQSRLQDECSKNNAECVIVSLLSKPKAPSTWRTNPEEWLSSIDIDAVEKRYQKIFPEYFYVGTVPIDFGSKSKTGTCLVNSLCSLDIREIYRKGYRQIGIVFNTDKSTGPGEHWIALFCDIRPDLDFPRITYFDSYATKPEKEIQQLMKQWSESWNSTGIHKKPMAITYNKTRHQYEDSECGMYCLYFHLCCLVGIPMKDKIPDQVVRGFRGLLFKV
;
A
#
# COMPACT_ATOMS: atom_id res chain seq x y z
N MET A 1 -8.42 3.02 -19.55
CA MET A 1 -7.72 1.83 -19.02
C MET A 1 -7.03 2.28 -17.75
N TYR A 2 -7.21 1.57 -16.62
CA TYR A 2 -6.66 1.97 -15.31
C TYR A 2 -5.14 1.77 -15.20
N PHE A 3 -4.56 1.01 -16.13
CA PHE A 3 -3.15 0.66 -16.14
C PHE A 3 -2.46 1.18 -17.40
N ASP A 4 -1.22 1.58 -17.26
CA ASP A 4 -0.34 1.91 -18.37
C ASP A 4 0.24 0.64 -19.04
N SER A 5 1.00 0.85 -20.12
CA SER A 5 1.58 -0.25 -20.89
C SER A 5 2.56 -1.11 -20.09
N SER A 6 3.32 -0.49 -19.18
CA SER A 6 4.32 -1.17 -18.35
C SER A 6 3.66 -1.99 -17.24
N GLU A 7 2.59 -1.46 -16.65
CA GLU A 7 1.80 -2.13 -15.64
C GLU A 7 1.09 -3.35 -16.21
N VAL A 8 0.47 -3.23 -17.39
CA VAL A 8 -0.16 -4.38 -18.07
C VAL A 8 0.87 -5.46 -18.44
N GLU A 9 2.06 -5.06 -18.89
CA GLU A 9 3.15 -6.01 -19.16
C GLU A 9 3.64 -6.69 -17.86
N ASN A 10 3.67 -5.99 -16.73
CA ASN A 10 4.02 -6.59 -15.45
C ASN A 10 2.94 -7.59 -14.98
N LEU A 11 1.67 -7.22 -15.06
CA LEU A 11 0.54 -8.12 -14.74
C LEU A 11 0.59 -9.40 -15.58
N ARG A 12 0.96 -9.30 -16.86
CA ARG A 12 1.16 -10.46 -17.74
C ARG A 12 2.28 -11.37 -17.23
N LYS A 13 3.42 -10.80 -16.83
CA LYS A 13 4.55 -11.57 -16.29
C LYS A 13 4.16 -12.27 -15.00
N VAL A 14 3.50 -11.55 -14.08
CA VAL A 14 3.01 -12.12 -12.82
C VAL A 14 2.01 -13.24 -13.07
N PHE A 15 1.01 -13.05 -13.95
CA PHE A 15 0.06 -14.11 -14.31
C PHE A 15 0.78 -15.39 -14.73
N ASN A 16 1.76 -15.27 -15.64
CA ASN A 16 2.48 -16.43 -16.17
C ASN A 16 3.37 -17.11 -15.10
N GLN A 17 3.92 -16.34 -14.16
CA GLN A 17 4.76 -16.86 -13.08
C GLN A 17 3.94 -17.56 -12.00
N GLU A 18 2.81 -16.98 -11.59
CA GLU A 18 1.98 -17.48 -10.49
C GLU A 18 1.03 -18.61 -10.97
N ARG A 19 0.82 -18.75 -12.28
CA ARG A 19 -0.04 -19.78 -12.88
C ARG A 19 0.72 -20.61 -13.93
N PRO A 20 1.81 -21.30 -13.56
CA PRO A 20 2.66 -22.04 -14.51
C PRO A 20 1.96 -23.22 -15.19
N SER A 21 0.86 -23.72 -14.61
CA SER A 21 0.05 -24.80 -15.19
C SER A 21 -0.91 -24.32 -16.30
N LYS A 22 -1.11 -23.01 -16.46
CA LYS A 22 -1.97 -22.43 -17.50
C LYS A 22 -1.11 -22.04 -18.71
N THR A 23 -1.71 -22.03 -19.90
CA THR A 23 -1.02 -21.55 -21.12
C THR A 23 -0.58 -20.09 -20.94
N PRO A 24 0.72 -19.77 -21.14
CA PRO A 24 1.22 -18.41 -20.93
C PRO A 24 0.57 -17.39 -21.86
N ILE A 25 0.23 -16.22 -21.30
CA ILE A 25 -0.21 -15.04 -22.06
C ILE A 25 1.02 -14.45 -22.77
N GLN A 26 0.95 -14.42 -24.10
CA GLN A 26 1.99 -13.87 -24.97
C GLN A 26 2.04 -12.35 -24.90
N LYS A 27 3.19 -11.77 -25.26
CA LYS A 27 3.33 -10.31 -25.41
C LYS A 27 2.40 -9.81 -26.51
N GLY A 28 1.94 -8.57 -26.39
CA GLY A 28 1.05 -7.93 -27.35
C GLY A 28 0.75 -6.50 -26.96
N SER A 29 -0.22 -5.86 -27.62
CA SER A 29 -0.68 -4.53 -27.20
C SER A 29 -1.29 -4.59 -25.79
N PRO A 30 -1.19 -3.49 -25.00
CA PRO A 30 -1.77 -3.44 -23.66
C PRO A 30 -3.24 -3.88 -23.62
N ASP A 31 -4.06 -3.40 -24.55
CA ASP A 31 -5.48 -3.77 -24.64
C ASP A 31 -5.70 -5.27 -24.86
N THR A 32 -4.88 -5.89 -25.72
CA THR A 32 -4.98 -7.32 -26.01
C THR A 32 -4.56 -8.15 -24.81
N VAL A 33 -3.42 -7.78 -24.19
CA VAL A 33 -2.90 -8.46 -23.02
C VAL A 33 -3.88 -8.35 -21.85
N TRP A 34 -4.42 -7.16 -21.59
CA TRP A 34 -5.39 -6.94 -20.54
C TRP A 34 -6.67 -7.75 -20.74
N LYS A 35 -7.25 -7.74 -21.95
CA LYS A 35 -8.43 -8.57 -22.29
C LYS A 35 -8.15 -10.05 -22.09
N ASN A 36 -6.95 -10.53 -22.44
CA ASN A 36 -6.56 -11.91 -22.21
C ASN A 36 -6.50 -12.24 -20.72
N ILE A 37 -5.89 -11.38 -19.89
CA ILE A 37 -5.86 -11.56 -18.43
C ILE A 37 -7.29 -11.65 -17.88
N GLN A 38 -8.16 -10.70 -18.25
CA GLN A 38 -9.56 -10.68 -17.80
C GLN A 38 -10.31 -11.95 -18.21
N SER A 39 -10.16 -12.40 -19.47
CA SER A 39 -10.80 -13.62 -19.96
C SER A 39 -10.33 -14.87 -19.21
N ARG A 40 -9.05 -14.95 -18.84
CA ARG A 40 -8.50 -16.09 -18.08
C ARG A 40 -8.96 -16.13 -16.63
N LEU A 41 -9.45 -15.01 -16.09
CA LEU A 41 -9.93 -14.87 -14.71
C LEU A 41 -11.45 -14.68 -14.63
N GLN A 42 -12.18 -14.84 -15.73
CA GLN A 42 -13.63 -14.59 -15.78
C GLN A 42 -14.46 -15.48 -14.83
N ASP A 43 -13.95 -16.67 -14.50
CA ASP A 43 -14.61 -17.60 -13.57
C ASP A 43 -14.39 -17.17 -12.10
N GLU A 44 -13.36 -16.35 -11.84
CA GLU A 44 -13.01 -15.83 -10.51
C GLU A 44 -13.52 -14.39 -10.31
N CYS A 45 -13.59 -13.62 -11.40
CA CYS A 45 -13.85 -12.19 -11.37
C CYS A 45 -14.97 -11.80 -12.33
N SER A 46 -15.90 -10.99 -11.82
CA SER A 46 -16.93 -10.36 -12.66
C SER A 46 -16.29 -9.52 -13.77
N LYS A 47 -16.94 -9.51 -14.94
CA LYS A 47 -16.49 -8.76 -16.12
C LYS A 47 -16.30 -7.28 -15.76
N ASN A 48 -15.15 -6.71 -16.15
CA ASN A 48 -14.74 -5.33 -15.86
C ASN A 48 -14.37 -5.00 -14.40
N ASN A 49 -14.22 -5.98 -13.51
CA ASN A 49 -13.70 -5.73 -12.16
C ASN A 49 -12.16 -5.82 -12.13
N ALA A 50 -11.49 -4.69 -12.34
CA ALA A 50 -10.02 -4.60 -12.35
C ALA A 50 -9.41 -4.93 -10.97
N GLU A 51 -10.08 -4.54 -9.89
CA GLU A 51 -9.66 -4.82 -8.51
C GLU A 51 -9.61 -6.32 -8.26
N CYS A 52 -10.68 -7.03 -8.61
CA CYS A 52 -10.73 -8.48 -8.50
C CYS A 52 -9.61 -9.13 -9.30
N VAL A 53 -9.37 -8.68 -10.54
CA VAL A 53 -8.28 -9.21 -11.37
C VAL A 53 -6.93 -9.06 -10.68
N ILE A 54 -6.63 -7.89 -10.11
CA ILE A 54 -5.37 -7.67 -9.38
C ILE A 54 -5.31 -8.57 -8.15
N VAL A 55 -6.37 -8.59 -7.35
CA VAL A 55 -6.43 -9.40 -6.12
C VAL A 55 -6.28 -10.89 -6.41
N SER A 56 -6.82 -11.39 -7.53
CA SER A 56 -6.66 -12.76 -8.00
C SER A 56 -5.27 -13.09 -8.53
N LEU A 57 -4.46 -12.08 -8.83
CA LEU A 57 -3.05 -12.21 -9.20
C LEU A 57 -2.12 -12.09 -7.98
N LEU A 58 -2.61 -11.61 -6.84
CA LEU A 58 -1.83 -11.61 -5.61
C LEU A 58 -1.63 -13.06 -5.16
N SER A 59 -0.36 -13.50 -5.15
CA SER A 59 0.02 -14.69 -4.40
C SER A 59 -0.20 -14.44 -2.91
N LYS A 60 -1.36 -14.82 -2.39
CA LYS A 60 -1.76 -14.62 -1.00
C LYS A 60 -0.73 -15.23 -0.04
N PRO A 61 -0.13 -14.46 0.89
CA PRO A 61 0.60 -15.06 2.01
C PRO A 61 -0.31 -15.95 2.85
N LYS A 62 0.28 -16.83 3.66
CA LYS A 62 -0.48 -17.60 4.65
C LYS A 62 -1.06 -16.64 5.69
N ALA A 63 -2.30 -16.87 6.10
CA ALA A 63 -2.89 -16.17 7.23
C ALA A 63 -2.10 -16.42 8.52
N PRO A 64 -2.15 -15.48 9.49
CA PRO A 64 -1.65 -15.71 10.84
C PRO A 64 -2.19 -17.02 11.41
N SER A 65 -1.36 -17.82 12.07
CA SER A 65 -1.81 -19.10 12.64
C SER A 65 -2.90 -18.92 13.71
N THR A 66 -2.91 -17.76 14.38
CA THR A 66 -3.92 -17.35 15.36
C THR A 66 -5.32 -17.26 14.77
N TRP A 67 -5.46 -16.99 13.46
CA TRP A 67 -6.78 -16.90 12.81
C TRP A 67 -7.55 -18.22 12.78
N ARG A 68 -6.88 -19.35 13.03
CA ARG A 68 -7.55 -20.65 13.17
C ARG A 68 -8.46 -20.70 14.40
N THR A 69 -8.13 -19.96 15.44
CA THR A 69 -8.87 -19.91 16.72
C THR A 69 -9.53 -18.56 16.95
N ASN A 70 -8.92 -17.47 16.47
CA ASN A 70 -9.46 -16.12 16.51
C ASN A 70 -9.33 -15.46 15.13
N PRO A 71 -10.28 -15.67 14.20
CA PRO A 71 -10.21 -15.17 12.83
C PRO A 71 -10.09 -13.64 12.71
N GLU A 72 -10.46 -12.92 13.77
CA GLU A 72 -10.47 -11.46 13.84
C GLU A 72 -9.24 -10.92 14.60
N GLU A 73 -8.27 -11.77 14.97
CA GLU A 73 -7.01 -11.33 15.59
C GLU A 73 -6.30 -10.27 14.73
N TRP A 74 -5.64 -9.33 15.40
CA TRP A 74 -4.92 -8.23 14.76
C TRP A 74 -3.81 -8.77 13.85
N LEU A 75 -3.50 -8.01 12.80
CA LEU A 75 -2.30 -8.27 12.01
C LEU A 75 -1.06 -7.85 12.80
N SER A 76 -0.02 -8.68 12.73
CA SER A 76 1.33 -8.29 13.13
C SER A 76 2.04 -7.52 12.01
N SER A 77 3.17 -6.88 12.32
CA SER A 77 4.02 -6.25 11.31
C SER A 77 4.48 -7.24 10.22
N ILE A 78 4.71 -8.50 10.59
CA ILE A 78 5.12 -9.56 9.66
C ILE A 78 4.00 -9.85 8.65
N ASP A 79 2.74 -9.85 9.11
CA ASP A 79 1.59 -10.13 8.26
C ASP A 79 1.33 -8.98 7.28
N ILE A 80 1.45 -7.74 7.75
CA ILE A 80 1.34 -6.53 6.92
C ILE A 80 2.45 -6.51 5.86
N ASP A 81 3.71 -6.68 6.28
CA ASP A 81 4.86 -6.76 5.37
C ASP A 81 4.72 -7.87 4.33
N ALA A 82 4.11 -9.01 4.70
CA ALA A 82 3.93 -10.14 3.81
C ALA A 82 2.94 -9.83 2.67
N VAL A 83 1.90 -9.04 2.92
CA VAL A 83 0.95 -8.57 1.90
C VAL A 83 1.55 -7.45 1.05
N GLU A 84 2.21 -6.47 1.66
CA GLU A 84 2.85 -5.35 0.97
C GLU A 84 3.93 -5.82 -0.03
N LYS A 85 4.70 -6.86 0.32
CA LYS A 85 5.62 -7.52 -0.61
C LYS A 85 4.93 -8.08 -1.85
N ARG A 86 3.64 -8.44 -1.77
CA ARG A 86 2.85 -8.87 -2.94
C ARG A 86 2.42 -7.68 -3.78
N TYR A 87 2.04 -6.57 -3.14
CA TYR A 87 1.79 -5.32 -3.86
C TYR A 87 3.02 -4.89 -4.66
N GLN A 88 4.22 -4.93 -4.09
CA GLN A 88 5.46 -4.60 -4.81
C GLN A 88 5.73 -5.48 -6.04
N LYS A 89 5.27 -6.74 -6.04
CA LYS A 89 5.38 -7.61 -7.22
C LYS A 89 4.41 -7.19 -8.34
N ILE A 90 3.23 -6.71 -7.98
CA ILE A 90 2.20 -6.26 -8.92
C ILE A 90 2.50 -4.87 -9.46
N PHE A 91 2.94 -3.96 -8.59
CA PHE A 91 3.17 -2.55 -8.87
C PHE A 91 4.68 -2.28 -8.82
N PRO A 92 5.40 -2.37 -9.95
CA PRO A 92 6.87 -2.33 -9.96
C PRO A 92 7.43 -0.94 -9.56
N GLU A 93 6.65 0.13 -9.72
CA GLU A 93 7.02 1.47 -9.27
C GLU A 93 6.66 1.75 -7.80
N TYR A 94 6.09 0.77 -7.10
CA TYR A 94 5.74 0.88 -5.69
C TYR A 94 6.89 0.46 -4.77
N PHE A 95 7.32 1.40 -3.93
CA PHE A 95 8.30 1.19 -2.88
C PHE A 95 7.61 1.14 -1.52
N TYR A 96 7.53 -0.05 -0.93
CA TYR A 96 7.10 -0.18 0.46
C TYR A 96 8.30 -0.01 1.39
N VAL A 97 8.21 0.98 2.29
CA VAL A 97 9.30 1.26 3.25
C VAL A 97 9.38 0.21 4.34
N GLY A 98 8.22 -0.32 4.76
CA GLY A 98 8.11 -1.29 5.83
C GLY A 98 7.04 -0.91 6.85
N THR A 99 6.76 -1.86 7.74
CA THR A 99 5.93 -1.64 8.92
C THR A 99 6.82 -1.24 10.11
N VAL A 100 6.69 -0.01 10.60
CA VAL A 100 7.63 0.60 11.56
C VAL A 100 6.92 1.15 12.81
N PRO A 101 7.60 1.29 13.95
CA PRO A 101 7.03 1.96 15.13
C PRO A 101 7.03 3.49 14.98
N ILE A 102 6.18 4.20 15.74
CA ILE A 102 6.02 5.68 15.65
C ILE A 102 7.27 6.45 16.07
N ASP A 103 8.11 5.84 16.90
CA ASP A 103 9.37 6.39 17.38
C ASP A 103 10.51 6.27 16.36
N PHE A 104 10.17 6.05 15.07
CA PHE A 104 11.10 5.93 13.95
C PHE A 104 12.07 7.11 13.78
N GLY A 105 11.68 8.30 14.25
CA GLY A 105 12.48 9.53 14.19
C GLY A 105 13.33 9.80 15.42
N SER A 106 13.25 8.96 16.46
CA SER A 106 13.93 9.20 17.73
C SER A 106 15.44 9.14 17.56
N LYS A 107 16.14 10.19 18.00
CA LYS A 107 17.61 10.23 18.02
C LYS A 107 18.09 9.97 19.45
N SER A 108 19.15 9.18 19.60
CA SER A 108 19.87 9.06 20.86
C SER A 108 20.45 10.41 21.30
N LYS A 109 20.91 10.52 22.55
CA LYS A 109 21.64 11.71 23.06
C LYS A 109 22.90 12.03 22.24
N THR A 110 23.41 11.08 21.45
CA THR A 110 24.56 11.23 20.55
C THR A 110 24.17 11.61 19.11
N GLY A 111 22.88 11.86 18.84
CA GLY A 111 22.38 12.20 17.51
C GLY A 111 22.15 11.00 16.57
N THR A 112 22.37 9.77 17.05
CA THR A 112 22.21 8.53 16.28
C THR A 112 20.73 8.15 16.23
N CYS A 113 20.14 7.94 15.05
CA CYS A 113 18.73 7.54 14.95
C CYS A 113 18.54 6.14 15.56
N LEU A 114 17.56 5.98 16.45
CA LEU A 114 17.24 4.73 17.15
C LEU A 114 16.63 3.69 16.19
N VAL A 115 15.93 4.15 15.16
CA VAL A 115 15.43 3.34 14.04
C VAL A 115 16.00 3.89 12.73
N ASN A 116 17.01 3.21 12.19
CA ASN A 116 17.85 3.71 11.09
C ASN A 116 17.14 3.86 9.73
N SER A 117 16.05 3.12 9.49
CA SER A 117 15.49 2.94 8.15
C SER A 117 14.77 4.18 7.60
N LEU A 118 14.05 4.93 8.43
CA LEU A 118 13.26 6.10 7.99
C LEU A 118 14.01 7.43 8.11
N CYS A 119 14.88 7.55 9.11
CA CYS A 119 15.63 8.79 9.41
C CYS A 119 16.56 9.23 8.25
N SER A 120 17.01 8.27 7.44
CA SER A 120 17.93 8.48 6.31
C SER A 120 17.22 8.40 4.95
N LEU A 121 15.91 8.19 4.93
CA LEU A 121 15.16 7.91 3.71
C LEU A 121 14.89 9.23 2.95
N ASP A 122 15.55 9.41 1.80
CA ASP A 122 15.32 10.54 0.90
C ASP A 122 14.39 10.13 -0.25
N ILE A 123 13.24 10.79 -0.34
CA ILE A 123 12.26 10.61 -1.42
C ILE A 123 12.88 10.80 -2.82
N ARG A 124 13.89 11.66 -2.96
CA ARG A 124 14.60 11.90 -4.24
C ARG A 124 15.44 10.71 -4.64
N GLU A 125 16.05 10.01 -3.69
CA GLU A 125 16.81 8.79 -3.96
C GLU A 125 15.89 7.63 -4.36
N ILE A 126 14.73 7.51 -3.70
CA ILE A 126 13.70 6.54 -4.06
C ILE A 126 13.24 6.78 -5.50
N TYR A 127 13.00 8.04 -5.88
CA TYR A 127 12.66 8.39 -7.25
C TYR A 127 13.76 8.04 -8.26
N ARG A 128 15.03 8.33 -7.96
CA ARG A 128 16.18 7.96 -8.83
C ARG A 128 16.30 6.45 -9.03
N LYS A 129 15.86 5.64 -8.05
CA LYS A 129 15.82 4.17 -8.15
C LYS A 129 14.67 3.64 -9.02
N GLY A 130 13.80 4.51 -9.54
CA GLY A 130 12.71 4.14 -10.45
C GLY A 130 11.35 4.04 -9.78
N TYR A 131 11.23 4.31 -8.48
CA TYR A 131 9.95 4.25 -7.78
C TYR A 131 9.18 5.57 -7.88
N ARG A 132 7.85 5.48 -7.89
CA ARG A 132 6.94 6.63 -8.03
C ARG A 132 5.85 6.65 -6.98
N GLN A 133 5.57 5.52 -6.37
CA GLN A 133 4.59 5.37 -5.30
C GLN A 133 5.30 4.81 -4.08
N ILE A 134 5.01 5.33 -2.91
CA ILE A 134 5.72 5.00 -1.66
C ILE A 134 4.69 4.76 -0.57
N GLY A 135 4.78 3.62 0.10
CA GLY A 135 3.87 3.24 1.19
C GLY A 135 4.62 2.94 2.48
N ILE A 136 4.01 3.29 3.60
CA ILE A 136 4.53 3.05 4.95
C ILE A 136 3.35 2.70 5.86
N VAL A 137 3.51 1.70 6.70
CA VAL A 137 2.58 1.44 7.80
C VAL A 137 3.31 1.71 9.12
N PHE A 138 2.68 2.45 10.01
CA PHE A 138 3.20 2.73 11.35
C PHE A 138 2.36 2.03 12.40
N ASN A 139 3.02 1.50 13.42
CA ASN A 139 2.41 1.25 14.72
C ASN A 139 2.46 2.55 15.52
N THR A 140 1.35 3.01 16.08
CA THR A 140 1.34 4.17 17.00
C THR A 140 2.01 3.86 18.34
N ASP A 141 2.23 2.58 18.65
CA ASP A 141 3.04 2.21 19.79
C ASP A 141 4.52 2.45 19.50
N LYS A 142 5.26 2.75 20.57
CA LYS A 142 6.71 2.81 20.57
C LYS A 142 7.28 1.41 20.39
N SER A 143 8.56 1.32 20.01
CA SER A 143 9.22 0.03 19.78
C SER A 143 9.31 -0.89 21.02
N THR A 144 8.87 -0.42 22.19
CA THR A 144 8.91 -1.12 23.48
C THR A 144 7.55 -1.62 23.98
N GLY A 145 6.45 -1.26 23.32
CA GLY A 145 5.10 -1.63 23.76
C GLY A 145 4.48 -2.80 22.97
N PRO A 146 3.28 -3.27 23.37
CA PRO A 146 2.60 -4.43 22.77
C PRO A 146 2.01 -4.19 21.37
N GLY A 147 1.97 -2.95 20.88
CA GLY A 147 1.25 -2.51 19.69
C GLY A 147 -0.13 -1.96 20.04
N GLU A 148 -0.48 -0.78 19.52
CA GLU A 148 -1.72 -0.08 19.92
C GLU A 148 -2.64 0.22 18.74
N HIS A 149 -2.10 0.63 17.59
CA HIS A 149 -2.91 0.99 16.44
C HIS A 149 -2.06 1.04 15.17
N TRP A 150 -2.64 0.64 14.04
CA TRP A 150 -1.98 0.70 12.74
C TRP A 150 -2.51 1.88 11.93
N ILE A 151 -1.60 2.71 11.43
CA ILE A 151 -1.87 3.87 10.57
C ILE A 151 -1.00 3.79 9.31
N ALA A 152 -1.46 4.38 8.21
CA ALA A 152 -0.79 4.28 6.92
C ALA A 152 -0.40 5.64 6.35
N LEU A 153 0.63 5.64 5.51
CA LEU A 153 1.07 6.81 4.77
C LEU A 153 1.39 6.40 3.33
N PHE A 154 0.79 7.10 2.38
CA PHE A 154 1.01 6.86 0.96
C PHE A 154 1.45 8.15 0.26
N CYS A 155 2.55 8.09 -0.47
CA CYS A 155 3.08 9.20 -1.27
C CYS A 155 3.11 8.80 -2.75
N ASP A 156 2.46 9.60 -3.59
CA ASP A 156 2.41 9.44 -5.04
C ASP A 156 3.08 10.64 -5.71
N ILE A 157 4.18 10.35 -6.40
CA ILE A 157 5.05 11.31 -7.09
C ILE A 157 5.21 10.95 -8.56
N ARG A 158 4.27 10.19 -9.14
CA ARG A 158 4.25 9.91 -10.57
C ARG A 158 4.30 11.23 -11.38
N PRO A 159 5.13 11.32 -12.43
CA PRO A 159 5.43 12.57 -13.12
C PRO A 159 4.26 13.12 -13.95
N ASP A 160 3.27 12.28 -14.28
CA ASP A 160 2.05 12.64 -15.00
C ASP A 160 0.97 13.30 -14.12
N LEU A 161 1.15 13.30 -12.79
CA LEU A 161 0.24 13.98 -11.88
C LEU A 161 0.31 15.51 -12.02
N ASP A 162 -0.84 16.18 -11.95
CA ASP A 162 -0.88 17.66 -11.86
C ASP A 162 -0.19 18.19 -10.60
N PHE A 163 -0.39 17.47 -9.49
CA PHE A 163 0.25 17.72 -8.21
C PHE A 163 0.61 16.36 -7.57
N PRO A 164 1.83 16.20 -7.05
CA PRO A 164 2.17 15.05 -6.25
C PRO A 164 1.40 15.11 -4.93
N ARG A 165 1.21 13.99 -4.26
CA ARG A 165 0.43 13.95 -3.03
C ARG A 165 1.02 12.99 -2.01
N ILE A 166 1.02 13.42 -0.76
CA ILE A 166 1.27 12.57 0.41
C ILE A 166 0.03 12.55 1.30
N THR A 167 -0.42 11.35 1.64
CA THR A 167 -1.71 11.11 2.30
C THR A 167 -1.49 10.25 3.53
N TYR A 168 -1.82 10.80 4.69
CA TYR A 168 -1.93 10.04 5.94
C TYR A 168 -3.32 9.40 6.03
N PHE A 169 -3.37 8.18 6.51
CA PHE A 169 -4.60 7.44 6.71
C PHE A 169 -4.65 6.82 8.10
N ASP A 170 -5.76 7.09 8.77
CA ASP A 170 -6.16 6.42 10.01
C ASP A 170 -7.62 5.97 9.87
N SER A 171 -7.88 4.69 10.07
CA SER A 171 -9.23 4.12 9.98
C SER A 171 -10.21 4.73 11.00
N TYR A 172 -9.74 5.25 12.13
CA TYR A 172 -10.54 6.00 13.11
C TYR A 172 -10.69 7.49 12.80
N ALA A 173 -10.02 7.97 11.75
CA ALA A 173 -9.95 9.38 11.33
C ALA A 173 -9.40 10.34 12.39
N THR A 174 -8.43 9.89 13.18
CA THR A 174 -7.64 10.80 14.02
C THR A 174 -6.65 11.59 13.18
N LYS A 175 -6.15 12.71 13.73
CA LYS A 175 -5.16 13.55 13.04
C LYS A 175 -3.78 12.93 13.19
N PRO A 176 -2.89 13.09 12.19
CA PRO A 176 -1.53 12.56 12.27
C PRO A 176 -0.78 13.13 13.47
N GLU A 177 0.05 12.30 14.09
CA GLU A 177 0.96 12.70 15.16
C GLU A 177 2.07 13.64 14.66
N LYS A 178 2.79 14.29 15.58
CA LYS A 178 3.77 15.34 15.23
C LYS A 178 4.90 14.79 14.36
N GLU A 179 5.34 13.57 14.66
CA GLU A 179 6.39 12.82 13.99
C GLU A 179 6.00 12.55 12.52
N ILE A 180 4.75 12.13 12.30
CA ILE A 180 4.20 11.90 10.96
C ILE A 180 4.04 13.22 10.20
N GLN A 181 3.51 14.26 10.85
CA GLN A 181 3.39 15.59 10.24
C GLN A 181 4.77 16.14 9.81
N GLN A 182 5.80 15.95 10.65
CA GLN A 182 7.15 16.37 10.34
C GLN A 182 7.73 15.61 9.15
N LEU A 183 7.57 14.28 9.10
CA LEU A 183 7.97 13.46 7.96
C LEU A 183 7.29 13.94 6.66
N MET A 184 5.97 14.12 6.70
CA MET A 184 5.19 14.57 5.54
C MET A 184 5.66 15.93 5.03
N LYS A 185 5.93 16.86 5.95
CA LYS A 185 6.43 18.19 5.61
C LYS A 185 7.83 18.12 4.98
N GLN A 186 8.75 17.36 5.59
CA GLN A 186 10.11 17.18 5.09
C GLN A 186 10.13 16.58 3.69
N TRP A 187 9.31 15.55 3.44
CA TRP A 187 9.20 14.94 2.11
C TRP A 187 8.57 15.88 1.09
N SER A 188 7.55 16.63 1.47
CA SER A 188 6.94 17.66 0.62
C SER A 188 7.96 18.73 0.22
N GLU A 189 8.69 19.30 1.18
CA GLU A 189 9.73 20.30 0.92
C GLU A 189 10.87 19.75 0.06
N SER A 190 11.38 18.56 0.39
CA SER A 190 12.42 17.88 -0.39
C SER A 190 11.98 17.62 -1.83
N TRP A 191 10.75 17.13 -2.03
CA TRP A 191 10.22 16.84 -3.36
C TRP A 191 9.95 18.11 -4.17
N ASN A 192 9.31 19.12 -3.57
CA ASN A 192 9.01 20.39 -4.26
C ASN A 192 10.28 21.09 -4.75
N SER A 193 11.40 20.94 -4.05
CA SER A 193 12.70 21.48 -4.47
C SER A 193 13.23 20.91 -5.79
N THR A 194 12.71 19.76 -6.25
CA THR A 194 13.12 19.14 -7.52
C THR A 194 12.57 19.85 -8.75
N GLY A 195 11.46 20.58 -8.60
CA GLY A 195 10.76 21.24 -9.72
C GLY A 195 10.16 20.28 -10.76
N ILE A 196 10.04 18.97 -10.46
CA ILE A 196 9.48 17.97 -11.40
C ILE A 196 8.00 18.28 -11.69
N HIS A 197 7.24 18.67 -10.66
CA HIS A 197 5.83 19.01 -10.78
C HIS A 197 5.61 20.53 -10.78
N LYS A 198 4.63 21.00 -11.57
CA LYS A 198 4.29 22.44 -11.64
C LYS A 198 3.65 22.96 -10.36
N LYS A 199 2.89 22.12 -9.66
CA LYS A 199 2.20 22.45 -8.41
C LYS A 199 2.90 21.78 -7.22
N PRO A 200 2.88 22.41 -6.03
CA PRO A 200 3.47 21.82 -4.84
C PRO A 200 2.72 20.55 -4.42
N MET A 201 3.43 19.67 -3.72
CA MET A 201 2.88 18.45 -3.15
C MET A 201 1.73 18.75 -2.19
N ALA A 202 0.59 18.10 -2.41
CA ALA A 202 -0.54 18.15 -1.51
C ALA A 202 -0.30 17.25 -0.29
N ILE A 203 -0.42 17.81 0.92
CA ILE A 203 -0.39 17.07 2.18
C ILE A 203 -1.84 16.87 2.63
N THR A 204 -2.27 15.62 2.73
CA THR A 204 -3.68 15.29 3.00
C THR A 204 -3.82 14.21 4.06
N TYR A 205 -5.02 14.11 4.63
CA TYR A 205 -5.41 13.02 5.51
C TYR A 205 -6.90 12.72 5.36
N ASN A 206 -7.31 11.49 5.68
CA ASN A 206 -8.72 11.11 5.62
C ASN A 206 -9.52 11.77 6.77
N LYS A 207 -10.74 12.20 6.46
CA LYS A 207 -11.68 12.77 7.46
C LYS A 207 -12.82 11.82 7.80
N THR A 208 -13.05 10.84 6.94
CA THR A 208 -14.07 9.82 7.11
C THR A 208 -13.55 8.76 8.06
N ARG A 209 -14.27 8.53 9.17
CA ARG A 209 -14.03 7.38 10.04
C ARG A 209 -14.59 6.13 9.36
N HIS A 210 -13.71 5.17 9.10
CA HIS A 210 -14.08 3.90 8.46
C HIS A 210 -14.34 2.82 9.51
N GLN A 211 -13.41 2.69 10.48
CA GLN A 211 -13.42 1.64 11.50
C GLN A 211 -14.21 2.05 12.74
N TYR A 212 -15.04 1.12 13.20
CA TYR A 212 -15.80 1.25 14.44
C TYR A 212 -15.59 0.07 15.40
N GLU A 213 -14.98 -1.02 14.92
CA GLU A 213 -14.60 -2.19 15.73
C GLU A 213 -13.08 -2.19 16.01
N ASP A 214 -12.58 -3.13 16.81
CA ASP A 214 -11.25 -2.96 17.44
C ASP A 214 -10.07 -3.58 16.66
N SER A 215 -10.29 -4.46 15.67
CA SER A 215 -9.20 -5.32 15.14
C SER A 215 -8.75 -5.10 13.71
N GLU A 216 -9.49 -4.31 12.93
CA GLU A 216 -9.28 -4.24 11.49
C GLU A 216 -8.28 -3.15 11.05
N CYS A 217 -7.64 -2.42 11.97
CA CYS A 217 -6.80 -1.25 11.63
C CYS A 217 -5.65 -1.61 10.68
N GLY A 218 -5.02 -2.77 10.87
CA GLY A 218 -4.01 -3.30 9.95
C GLY A 218 -4.59 -3.65 8.57
N MET A 219 -5.78 -4.25 8.54
CA MET A 219 -6.48 -4.56 7.27
C MET A 219 -6.89 -3.29 6.53
N TYR A 220 -7.34 -2.25 7.24
CA TYR A 220 -7.63 -0.95 6.66
C TYR A 220 -6.38 -0.28 6.07
N CYS A 221 -5.20 -0.41 6.70
CA CYS A 221 -3.94 0.07 6.14
C CYS A 221 -3.63 -0.60 4.79
N LEU A 222 -3.71 -1.94 4.74
CA LEU A 222 -3.49 -2.71 3.52
C LEU A 222 -4.51 -2.38 2.42
N TYR A 223 -5.76 -2.18 2.80
CA TYR A 223 -6.83 -1.79 1.88
C TYR A 223 -6.61 -0.38 1.33
N PHE A 224 -6.23 0.58 2.18
CA PHE A 224 -5.91 1.94 1.79
C PHE A 224 -4.75 2.01 0.78
N HIS A 225 -3.65 1.30 1.03
CA HIS A 225 -2.54 1.22 0.08
C HIS A 225 -2.97 0.58 -1.24
N LEU A 226 -3.74 -0.52 -1.20
CA LEU A 226 -4.28 -1.13 -2.42
C LEU A 226 -5.13 -0.12 -3.21
N CYS A 227 -6.08 0.56 -2.57
CA CYS A 227 -6.90 1.59 -3.20
C CYS A 227 -6.05 2.70 -3.84
N CYS A 228 -4.99 3.15 -3.15
CA CYS A 228 -4.08 4.16 -3.69
C CYS A 228 -3.31 3.65 -4.93
N LEU A 229 -2.85 2.40 -4.91
CA LEU A 229 -2.14 1.76 -6.03
C LEU A 229 -3.03 1.61 -7.26
N VAL A 230 -4.32 1.28 -7.07
CA VAL A 230 -5.27 1.10 -8.18
C VAL A 230 -6.05 2.36 -8.56
N GLY A 231 -5.81 3.47 -7.85
CA GLY A 231 -6.45 4.77 -8.14
C GLY A 231 -7.91 4.90 -7.67
N ILE A 232 -8.32 4.15 -6.64
CA ILE A 232 -9.67 4.20 -6.07
C ILE A 232 -9.72 5.17 -4.88
N PRO A 233 -10.62 6.16 -4.90
CA PRO A 233 -10.78 7.07 -3.78
C PRO A 233 -11.57 6.44 -2.63
N MET A 234 -11.04 6.51 -1.41
CA MET A 234 -11.77 6.15 -0.18
C MET A 234 -12.47 7.36 0.44
N LYS A 235 -13.42 7.97 -0.29
CA LYS A 235 -14.17 9.14 0.22
C LYS A 235 -15.26 8.74 1.20
N ASP A 236 -16.02 7.72 0.82
CA ASP A 236 -17.15 7.22 1.59
C ASP A 236 -16.72 6.18 2.62
N LYS A 237 -17.54 5.98 3.65
CA LYS A 237 -17.29 4.98 4.69
C LYS A 237 -17.20 3.59 4.04
N ILE A 238 -16.15 2.86 4.40
CA ILE A 238 -16.01 1.45 4.07
C ILE A 238 -16.28 0.70 5.38
N PRO A 239 -17.33 -0.13 5.47
CA PRO A 239 -17.68 -0.82 6.71
C PRO A 239 -16.66 -1.89 7.14
N ASP A 240 -16.54 -2.12 8.44
CA ASP A 240 -15.67 -3.14 9.05
C ASP A 240 -15.92 -4.54 8.45
N GLN A 241 -17.18 -4.92 8.25
CA GLN A 241 -17.55 -6.19 7.61
C GLN A 241 -16.99 -6.34 6.18
N VAL A 242 -16.94 -5.25 5.41
CA VAL A 242 -16.38 -5.28 4.05
C VAL A 242 -14.88 -5.55 4.15
N VAL A 243 -14.17 -4.81 5.00
CA VAL A 243 -12.72 -4.98 5.20
C VAL A 243 -12.37 -6.35 5.79
N ARG A 244 -13.20 -6.90 6.67
CA ARG A 244 -13.05 -8.29 7.15
C ARG A 244 -13.16 -9.30 6.02
N GLY A 245 -14.08 -9.08 5.08
CA GLY A 245 -14.19 -9.88 3.85
C GLY A 245 -12.89 -9.88 3.03
N PHE A 246 -12.11 -8.79 3.06
CA PHE A 246 -10.81 -8.72 2.40
C PHE A 246 -9.75 -9.64 3.02
N ARG A 247 -9.94 -10.16 4.24
CA ARG A 247 -8.99 -11.11 4.86
C ARG A 247 -8.78 -12.34 3.97
N GLY A 248 -9.86 -12.94 3.46
CA GLY A 248 -9.77 -14.10 2.54
C GLY A 248 -9.28 -13.74 1.13
N LEU A 249 -9.27 -12.44 0.79
CA LEU A 249 -8.73 -11.94 -0.47
C LEU A 249 -7.22 -11.70 -0.39
N LEU A 250 -6.71 -11.24 0.75
CA LEU A 250 -5.29 -10.94 0.95
C LEU A 250 -4.52 -12.12 1.54
N PHE A 251 -5.17 -13.02 2.27
CA PHE A 251 -4.53 -14.15 2.92
C PHE A 251 -5.11 -15.50 2.46
N LYS A 252 -4.25 -16.51 2.48
CA LYS A 252 -4.64 -17.92 2.38
C LYS A 252 -4.92 -18.42 3.80
N VAL A 253 -6.21 -18.45 4.14
CA VAL A 253 -6.74 -19.00 5.39
C VAL A 253 -6.78 -20.53 5.32
#